data_AF-A0A9P7XLF5-F1
#
_entry.id   AF-A0A9P7XLF5-F1
#
_cell.length_a   1.000
_cell.length_b   1.000
_cell.length_c   1.000
_cell.angle_alpha   90.00
_cell.angle_beta   90.00
_cell.angle_gamma   90.00
#
_symmetry.space_group_name_H-M   'P 1'
#
loop_
_entity.id
_entity.type
_entity.pdbx_description
1 polymer ?
#
loop_
_entity_poly.entity_id
_entity_poly.type
_entity_poly.pdbx_seq_one_letter_code
_entity_poly.pdbx_strand_id
1 'polypeptide(L)'
;MDEASKKRKERLEQLKKRKLESAGGDDSVSMSFRNYTPVNESLKDQDSKITTVADIGDTVEKKMDGVVEKVIQEEDEKRAKDVDIFTLAPKKPNWDLKRDIEPKLLKLEKKTRAAVIELIRKERPQDLSMA
;
A
#
# COMPACT_ATOMS: atom_id res chain seq x y z
N MET A 1 6.49 53.28 -20.50
CA MET A 1 7.14 52.06 -21.04
C MET A 1 8.46 51.74 -20.34
N ASP A 2 9.21 52.76 -19.91
CA ASP A 2 10.57 52.60 -19.39
C ASP A 2 10.67 51.93 -18.00
N GLU A 3 9.65 52.09 -17.15
CA GLU A 3 9.64 51.50 -15.80
C GLU A 3 9.51 49.98 -15.80
N ALA A 4 8.71 49.42 -16.71
CA ALA A 4 8.56 47.97 -16.85
C ALA A 4 9.86 47.31 -17.35
N SER A 5 10.60 48.01 -18.22
CA SER A 5 11.89 47.55 -18.74
C SER A 5 12.96 47.52 -17.65
N LYS A 6 13.01 48.55 -16.80
CA LYS A 6 13.93 48.60 -15.64
C LYS A 6 13.67 47.47 -14.65
N LYS A 7 12.41 47.20 -14.30
CA LYS A 7 12.02 46.08 -13.41
C LYS A 7 12.41 44.72 -13.97
N ARG A 8 12.28 44.52 -15.29
CA ARG A 8 12.71 43.28 -15.95
C ARG A 8 14.23 43.11 -15.92
N LYS A 9 14.97 44.19 -16.18
CA LYS A 9 16.44 44.20 -16.14
C LYS A 9 16.94 43.85 -14.73
N GLU A 10 16.38 44.48 -13.70
CA GLU A 10 16.73 44.21 -12.31
C GLU A 10 16.44 42.76 -11.90
N ARG A 11 15.29 42.21 -12.29
CA ARG A 11 14.95 40.80 -12.06
C ARG A 11 15.93 39.85 -12.74
N LEU A 12 16.36 40.16 -13.97
CA LEU A 12 17.35 39.37 -14.70
C LEU A 12 18.73 39.44 -14.03
N GLU A 13 19.13 40.60 -13.53
CA GLU A 13 20.38 40.78 -12.79
C GLU A 13 20.38 40.00 -11.47
N GLN A 14 19.26 40.01 -10.73
CA GLN A 14 19.08 39.18 -9.53
C GLN A 14 19.17 37.68 -9.83
N LEU A 15 18.55 37.22 -10.93
CA LEU A 15 18.66 35.83 -11.37
C LEU A 15 20.09 35.45 -11.77
N LYS A 16 20.83 36.36 -12.41
CA LYS A 16 22.23 36.14 -12.80
C LYS A 16 23.15 36.09 -11.59
N LYS A 17 22.95 36.94 -10.59
CA LYS A 17 23.69 36.90 -9.31
C LYS A 17 23.43 35.59 -8.57
N ARG A 18 22.18 35.16 -8.44
CA ARG A 18 21.83 33.88 -7.79
C ARG A 18 22.43 32.67 -8.52
N LYS A 19 22.50 32.71 -9.86
CA LYS A 19 23.14 31.65 -10.65
C LYS A 19 24.66 31.64 -10.45
N LEU A 20 25.29 32.80 -10.32
CA LEU A 20 26.72 32.91 -10.04
C LEU A 20 27.06 32.40 -8.63
N GLU A 21 26.24 32.71 -7.63
CA GLU A 21 26.37 32.15 -6.27
C GLU A 21 26.11 30.64 -6.24
N SER A 22 25.14 30.15 -7.00
CA SER A 22 24.87 28.72 -7.14
C SER A 22 25.92 27.97 -7.96
N ALA A 23 26.70 28.67 -8.78
CA ALA A 23 27.79 28.12 -9.58
C ALA A 23 29.16 28.32 -8.92
N GLY A 24 29.22 28.91 -7.71
CA GLY A 24 30.40 28.96 -6.85
C GLY A 24 30.67 27.66 -6.10
N GLY A 25 30.21 26.52 -6.64
CA GLY A 25 30.71 25.22 -6.23
C GLY A 25 32.10 25.09 -6.81
N ASP A 26 33.11 25.03 -5.95
CA ASP A 26 34.47 24.63 -6.28
C ASP A 26 34.41 23.33 -7.10
N ASP A 27 34.56 23.44 -8.42
CA ASP A 27 34.76 22.29 -9.33
C ASP A 27 36.19 21.74 -9.13
N SER A 28 36.62 21.57 -7.88
CA SER A 28 37.72 20.68 -7.55
C SER A 28 37.17 19.27 -7.71
N VAL A 29 37.42 18.68 -8.88
CA VAL A 29 37.09 17.27 -9.12
C VAL A 29 37.83 16.45 -8.06
N SER A 30 37.10 15.99 -7.05
CA SER A 30 37.68 15.16 -5.98
C SER A 30 37.89 13.75 -6.51
N MET A 31 39.16 13.38 -6.72
CA MET A 31 39.53 12.04 -7.14
C MET A 31 39.51 11.11 -5.92
N SER A 32 38.78 9.99 -6.02
CA SER A 32 38.77 8.93 -5.00
C SER A 32 39.57 7.72 -5.47
N PHE A 33 40.56 7.31 -4.68
CA PHE A 33 41.42 6.16 -4.96
C PHE A 33 41.00 4.96 -4.11
N ARG A 34 40.52 3.89 -4.76
CA ARG A 34 39.91 2.73 -4.07
C ARG A 34 40.85 1.53 -3.93
N ASN A 35 41.80 1.38 -4.86
CA ASN A 35 42.66 0.18 -4.99
C ASN A 35 44.18 0.47 -4.94
N TYR A 36 44.60 1.73 -4.82
CA TYR A 36 46.02 2.09 -4.79
C TYR A 36 46.24 3.40 -4.02
N THR A 37 47.47 3.60 -3.56
CA THR A 37 47.91 4.82 -2.88
C THR A 37 48.71 5.68 -3.87
N PRO A 38 48.29 6.93 -4.14
CA PRO A 38 49.03 7.81 -5.04
C PRO A 38 50.38 8.19 -4.43
N VAL A 39 51.41 8.31 -5.28
CA VAL A 39 52.78 8.68 -4.85
C VAL A 39 52.87 10.16 -4.45
N ASN A 40 52.01 11.01 -5.02
CA ASN A 40 51.97 12.44 -4.71
C ASN A 40 51.39 12.71 -3.33
N GLU A 41 52.09 13.48 -2.51
CA GLU A 41 51.73 13.82 -1.13
C GLU A 41 50.37 14.55 -1.04
N SER A 42 50.08 15.44 -1.99
CA SER A 42 48.81 16.19 -2.05
C SER A 42 47.58 15.33 -2.33
N LEU A 43 47.75 14.16 -2.97
CA LEU A 43 46.66 13.23 -3.30
C LEU A 43 46.51 12.13 -2.25
N LYS A 44 47.52 11.93 -1.39
CA LYS A 44 47.54 10.95 -0.32
C LYS A 44 46.58 11.30 0.81
N ASP A 45 46.39 12.59 1.09
CA ASP A 45 45.41 13.06 2.08
C ASP A 45 43.96 12.92 1.57
N GLN A 46 43.77 12.80 0.25
CA GLN A 46 42.47 12.51 -0.37
C GLN A 46 42.16 11.02 -0.46
N ASP A 47 43.00 10.16 0.13
CA ASP A 47 42.80 8.71 0.12
C ASP A 47 41.46 8.33 0.78
N SER A 48 40.50 7.97 -0.07
CA SER A 48 39.32 7.24 0.36
C SER A 48 39.79 5.92 0.94
N LYS A 49 39.59 5.73 2.25
CA LYS A 49 39.90 4.49 2.99
C LYS A 49 39.62 3.28 2.11
N ILE A 50 40.67 2.52 1.81
CA ILE A 50 40.60 1.30 1.00
C ILE A 50 39.55 0.40 1.64
N THR A 51 38.43 0.20 0.94
CA THR A 51 37.33 -0.61 1.45
C THR A 51 37.78 -2.06 1.47
N THR A 52 37.90 -2.63 2.66
CA THR A 52 38.23 -4.05 2.82
C THR A 52 36.96 -4.89 2.69
N VAL A 53 37.11 -6.20 2.42
CA VAL A 53 35.96 -7.13 2.34
C VAL A 53 35.14 -7.12 3.64
N ALA A 54 35.77 -6.78 4.78
CA ALA A 54 35.10 -6.63 6.07
C ALA A 54 34.20 -5.38 6.16
N ASP A 55 34.45 -4.34 5.35
CA ASP A 55 33.61 -3.13 5.30
C ASP A 55 32.34 -3.33 4.47
N ILE A 56 32.22 -4.45 3.75
CA ILE A 56 31.00 -4.85 3.05
C ILE A 56 30.05 -5.45 4.10
N GLY A 57 29.53 -4.56 4.96
CA GLY A 57 28.65 -4.91 6.07
C GLY A 57 27.35 -5.55 5.62
N ASP A 58 26.87 -5.21 4.42
CA ASP A 58 25.60 -5.64 3.84
C ASP A 58 25.73 -6.93 3.02
N THR A 59 25.99 -8.04 3.69
CA THR A 59 25.91 -9.37 3.05
C THR A 59 24.47 -9.88 3.01
N VAL A 60 24.10 -10.64 1.98
CA VAL A 60 22.76 -11.22 1.80
C VAL A 60 22.35 -12.08 3.00
N GLU A 61 23.30 -12.79 3.60
CA GLU A 61 23.12 -13.62 4.80
C GLU A 61 22.55 -12.80 5.97
N LYS A 62 23.14 -11.65 6.29
CA LYS A 62 22.64 -10.76 7.36
C LYS A 62 21.26 -10.17 7.07
N LYS A 63 20.89 -10.04 5.79
CA LYS A 63 19.54 -9.58 5.39
C LYS A 63 18.50 -10.72 5.49
N MET A 64 18.94 -11.97 5.38
CA MET A 64 18.11 -13.16 5.53
C MET A 64 18.00 -13.64 6.98
N ASP A 65 18.99 -13.33 7.84
CA ASP A 65 18.93 -13.58 9.28
C ASP A 65 17.68 -12.90 9.88
N GLY A 66 16.77 -13.72 10.39
CA GLY A 66 15.50 -13.28 10.99
C GLY A 66 14.31 -13.18 10.02
N VAL A 67 14.49 -13.32 8.70
CA VAL A 67 13.33 -13.46 7.78
C VAL A 67 12.66 -14.82 8.00
N VAL A 68 13.46 -15.86 8.18
CA VAL A 68 12.97 -17.23 8.43
C VAL A 68 12.13 -17.28 9.71
N GLU A 69 12.60 -16.66 10.80
CA GLU A 69 11.87 -16.61 12.07
C GLU A 69 10.54 -15.87 11.95
N LYS A 70 10.50 -14.75 11.22
CA LYS A 70 9.26 -14.00 10.97
C LYS A 70 8.25 -14.80 10.16
N VAL A 71 8.69 -15.52 9.14
CA VAL A 71 7.81 -16.38 8.33
C VAL A 71 7.19 -17.50 9.17
N ILE A 72 7.99 -18.12 10.05
CA ILE A 72 7.50 -19.16 10.97
C ILE A 72 6.47 -18.58 11.94
N GLN A 73 6.75 -17.41 12.54
CA GLN A 73 5.81 -16.75 13.45
C GLN A 73 4.49 -16.37 12.75
N GLU A 74 4.55 -15.85 11.52
CA GLU A 74 3.36 -15.52 10.74
C GLU A 74 2.54 -16.76 10.37
N GLU A 75 3.19 -17.87 10.00
CA GLU A 75 2.54 -19.15 9.74
C GLU A 75 1.83 -19.70 10.99
N ASP A 76 2.50 -19.65 12.14
CA ASP A 76 1.95 -20.11 13.42
C ASP A 76 0.76 -19.25 13.85
N GLU A 77 0.85 -17.93 13.66
CA GLU A 77 -0.26 -17.02 13.92
C GLU A 77 -1.46 -17.27 13.00
N LYS A 78 -1.23 -17.53 11.70
CA LYS A 78 -2.29 -17.87 10.74
C LYS A 78 -2.94 -19.20 11.13
N ARG A 79 -2.13 -20.21 11.45
CA ARG A 79 -2.61 -21.52 11.88
C ARG A 79 -3.41 -21.44 13.18
N ALA A 80 -3.02 -20.59 14.12
CA ALA A 80 -3.76 -20.35 15.35
C ALA A 80 -5.09 -19.59 15.12
N LYS A 81 -5.13 -18.70 14.12
CA LYS A 81 -6.34 -17.94 13.74
C LYS A 81 -7.32 -18.78 12.90
N ASP A 82 -6.85 -19.82 12.21
CA ASP A 82 -7.64 -20.52 11.18
C ASP A 82 -8.19 -21.91 11.55
N VAL A 83 -8.00 -22.43 12.77
CA VAL A 83 -8.72 -23.66 13.17
C VAL A 83 -10.08 -23.31 13.79
N ASP A 84 -10.96 -22.78 12.96
CA ASP A 84 -12.38 -22.70 13.27
C ASP A 84 -13.02 -24.10 13.20
N ILE A 85 -13.31 -24.67 14.37
CA ILE A 85 -13.90 -26.00 14.57
C ILE A 85 -15.24 -26.14 13.83
N PHE A 86 -15.94 -25.04 13.54
CA PHE A 86 -17.19 -25.04 12.76
C PHE A 86 -16.99 -25.22 11.26
N THR A 87 -15.80 -24.87 10.74
CA THR A 87 -15.43 -25.08 9.33
C THR A 87 -14.93 -26.51 9.08
N LEU A 88 -14.31 -27.14 10.10
CA LEU A 88 -13.80 -28.51 10.05
C LEU A 88 -14.88 -29.59 10.26
N ALA A 89 -16.04 -29.22 10.83
CA ALA A 89 -17.14 -30.16 11.03
C ALA A 89 -17.74 -30.62 9.68
N PRO A 90 -18.08 -31.92 9.53
CA PRO A 90 -18.80 -32.39 8.35
C PRO A 90 -20.14 -31.67 8.27
N LYS A 91 -20.40 -31.01 7.14
CA LYS A 91 -21.67 -30.32 6.91
C LYS A 91 -22.84 -31.32 6.99
N LYS A 92 -24.00 -30.86 7.47
CA LYS A 92 -25.22 -31.68 7.55
C LYS A 92 -25.56 -32.26 6.17
N PRO A 93 -26.02 -33.52 6.04
CA PRO A 93 -26.31 -34.16 4.76
C PRO A 93 -27.21 -33.35 3.80
N ASN A 94 -28.19 -32.61 4.36
CA ASN A 94 -29.16 -31.83 3.58
C ASN A 94 -28.89 -30.32 3.60
N TRP A 95 -27.65 -29.88 3.89
CA TRP A 95 -27.32 -28.45 3.95
C TRP A 95 -27.51 -27.74 2.60
N ASP A 96 -27.24 -28.47 1.52
CA ASP A 96 -27.43 -28.04 0.14
C ASP A 96 -28.91 -27.81 -0.19
N LEU A 97 -29.76 -28.72 0.28
CA LEU A 97 -31.21 -28.60 0.14
C LEU A 97 -31.74 -27.32 0.79
N LYS A 98 -31.26 -27.00 2.00
CA LYS A 98 -31.63 -25.75 2.66
C LYS A 98 -31.17 -24.54 1.85
N ARG A 99 -29.90 -24.51 1.44
CA ARG A 99 -29.30 -23.41 0.68
C ARG A 99 -30.04 -23.15 -0.64
N ASP A 100 -30.42 -24.21 -1.36
CA ASP A 100 -31.00 -24.09 -2.69
C ASP A 100 -32.52 -23.85 -2.68
N ILE A 101 -33.22 -24.27 -1.61
CA ILE A 101 -34.67 -24.05 -1.43
C ILE A 101 -34.97 -22.67 -0.83
N GLU A 102 -34.14 -22.19 0.10
CA GLU A 102 -34.32 -20.89 0.78
C GLU A 102 -34.57 -19.70 -0.18
N PRO A 103 -33.80 -19.50 -1.27
CA PRO A 103 -34.08 -18.41 -2.21
C PRO A 103 -35.39 -18.58 -2.99
N LYS A 104 -35.86 -19.82 -3.18
CA LYS A 104 -37.16 -20.10 -3.82
C LYS A 104 -38.32 -19.82 -2.85
N LEU A 105 -38.19 -20.22 -1.59
CA LEU A 105 -39.15 -19.90 -0.52
C LEU A 105 -39.27 -18.39 -0.32
N LEU A 106 -38.16 -17.66 -0.27
CA LEU A 106 -38.19 -16.19 -0.11
C LEU A 106 -38.96 -15.49 -1.25
N LYS A 107 -38.83 -15.97 -2.49
CA LYS A 107 -39.61 -15.46 -3.63
C LYS A 107 -41.09 -15.76 -3.49
N LEU A 108 -41.43 -16.96 -3.02
CA LEU A 108 -42.80 -17.40 -2.82
C LEU A 108 -43.46 -16.65 -1.66
N GLU A 109 -42.79 -16.54 -0.50
CA GLU A 109 -43.27 -15.81 0.67
C GLU A 109 -43.61 -14.36 0.36
N LYS A 110 -42.79 -13.67 -0.46
CA LYS A 110 -43.09 -12.30 -0.90
C LYS A 110 -44.41 -12.22 -1.67
N LYS A 111 -44.65 -13.16 -2.59
CA LYS A 111 -45.89 -13.24 -3.37
C LYS A 111 -47.08 -13.62 -2.50
N THR A 112 -46.91 -14.57 -1.58
CA THR A 112 -47.96 -14.99 -0.66
C THR A 112 -48.36 -13.85 0.27
N ARG A 113 -47.40 -13.10 0.83
CA ARG A 113 -47.70 -11.90 1.63
C ARG A 113 -48.44 -10.84 0.82
N ALA A 114 -48.02 -10.59 -0.43
CA ALA A 114 -48.72 -9.67 -1.31
C ALA A 114 -50.17 -10.12 -1.60
N ALA A 115 -50.37 -11.40 -1.92
CA ALA A 115 -51.69 -11.97 -2.17
C ALA A 115 -52.59 -11.91 -0.92
N VAL A 116 -52.04 -12.17 0.27
CA VAL A 116 -52.76 -12.01 1.55
C VAL A 116 -53.20 -10.56 1.75
N ILE A 117 -52.32 -9.59 1.48
CA ILE A 117 -52.66 -8.16 1.57
C ILE A 117 -53.76 -7.79 0.57
N GLU A 118 -53.69 -8.30 -0.67
CA GLU A 118 -54.71 -8.08 -1.69
C GLU A 118 -56.06 -8.69 -1.31
N LEU A 119 -56.08 -9.90 -0.75
CA LEU A 119 -57.30 -10.53 -0.23
C LEU A 119 -57.91 -9.69 0.87
N ILE A 120 -57.14 -9.29 1.89
CA ILE A 120 -57.61 -8.41 2.95
C ILE A 120 -58.17 -7.09 2.39
N ARG A 121 -57.56 -6.55 1.32
CA ARG A 121 -58.04 -5.34 0.65
C ARG A 121 -59.36 -5.53 -0.10
N LYS A 122 -59.67 -6.75 -0.57
CA LYS A 122 -60.93 -7.10 -1.26
C LYS A 122 -62.06 -7.42 -0.29
N GLU A 123 -61.75 -8.07 0.83
CA GLU A 123 -62.76 -8.42 1.86
C GLU A 123 -63.23 -7.16 2.63
N ARG A 124 -62.29 -6.28 3.03
CA ARG A 124 -62.60 -5.04 3.79
C ARG A 124 -63.68 -4.13 3.17
N PRO A 125 -63.74 -3.86 1.85
CA PRO A 125 -64.79 -3.03 1.26
C PRO A 125 -66.15 -3.73 1.23
N GLN A 126 -66.23 -5.07 1.26
CA GLN A 126 -67.52 -5.76 1.32
C GLN A 126 -68.13 -5.67 2.71
N ASP A 127 -67.32 -5.85 3.76
CA ASP A 127 -67.77 -5.78 5.15
C ASP A 127 -68.24 -4.37 5.55
N LEU A 128 -67.61 -3.32 5.02
CA LEU A 128 -68.04 -1.92 5.23
C LEU A 128 -69.29 -1.52 4.42
N SER A 129 -69.70 -2.33 3.44
CA SER A 129 -70.90 -2.10 2.63
C SER A 129 -72.14 -2.84 3.15
N MET A 130 -71.96 -3.79 4.09
CA MET A 130 -73.03 -4.57 4.72
C MET A 130 -73.32 -4.16 6.18
N ALA A 131 -72.63 -3.16 6.71
CA ALA A 131 -72.91 -2.54 8.02
C ALA A 131 -73.41 -1.11 7.83
#